data_AF-A0A183CS99-F1
#
_entry.id   AF-A0A183CS99-F1
#
_cell.length_a   1.000
_cell.length_b   1.000
_cell.length_c   1.000
_cell.angle_alpha   90.00
_cell.angle_beta   90.00
_cell.angle_gamma   90.00
#
_symmetry.space_group_name_H-M   'P 1'
#
loop_
_entity.id
_entity.type
_entity.pdbx_description
1 polymer ?
#
loop_
_entity_poly.entity_id
_entity_poly.type
_entity_poly.pdbx_seq_one_letter_code
_entity_poly.pdbx_strand_id
1 'polypeptide(L)'
;LLSGIQGAKNIVSEVNSAKRNADNGGFFQKFDFRMHKLIYEGPLVWRQARGKTVDLHVVLLEHLLVFLTKAETGGSGGGGQSNLQLKIHEAGCIPIMRLASVEVEEKVGRKRAFNLLY
;
A
#
# COMPACT_ATOMS: atom_id res chain seq x y z
N LEU A 1 -1.07 10.62 16.90
CA LEU A 1 -0.89 9.29 17.53
C LEU A 1 -2.10 8.35 17.38
N LEU A 2 -3.33 8.87 17.37
CA LEU A 2 -4.56 8.09 17.11
C LEU A 2 -4.84 7.83 15.61
N SER A 3 -4.32 8.67 14.71
CA SER A 3 -4.52 8.56 13.25
C SER A 3 -4.05 7.24 12.64
N GLY A 4 -2.90 6.72 13.08
CA GLY A 4 -2.34 5.48 12.52
C GLY A 4 -3.12 4.22 12.89
N ILE A 5 -3.78 4.19 14.06
CA ILE A 5 -4.61 3.05 14.49
C ILE A 5 -5.92 3.05 13.70
N GLN A 6 -6.54 4.22 13.51
CA GLN A 6 -7.77 4.34 12.74
C GLN A 6 -7.51 4.05 11.25
N GLY A 7 -6.40 4.53 10.69
CA GLY A 7 -6.01 4.24 9.31
C GLY A 7 -5.84 2.74 9.05
N ALA A 8 -5.16 2.02 9.95
CA ALA A 8 -5.00 0.57 9.83
C ALA A 8 -6.36 -0.17 9.88
N LYS A 9 -7.25 0.21 10.80
CA LYS A 9 -8.61 -0.37 10.90
C LYS A 9 -9.46 -0.12 9.66
N ASN A 10 -9.36 1.08 9.09
CA ASN A 10 -10.08 1.45 7.87
C ASN A 10 -9.59 0.60 6.68
N ILE A 11 -8.28 0.43 6.54
CA ILE A 11 -7.71 -0.44 5.48
C ILE A 11 -8.24 -1.87 5.64
N VAL A 12 -8.16 -2.46 6.84
CA VAL A 12 -8.64 -3.83 7.10
C VAL A 12 -10.12 -3.99 6.70
N SER A 13 -10.98 -3.04 7.09
CA SER A 13 -12.41 -3.09 6.80
C SER A 13 -12.72 -3.03 5.30
N GLU A 14 -12.01 -2.16 4.58
CA GLU A 14 -12.24 -1.90 3.15
C GLU A 14 -11.73 -3.05 2.27
N VAL A 15 -10.54 -3.59 2.57
CA VAL A 15 -10.00 -4.78 1.88
C VAL A 15 -10.95 -5.97 2.01
N ASN A 16 -11.43 -6.25 3.23
CA ASN A 16 -12.35 -7.36 3.49
C ASN A 16 -13.72 -7.16 2.80
N SER A 17 -14.13 -5.91 2.59
CA SER A 17 -15.38 -5.60 1.89
C SER A 17 -15.24 -5.74 0.36
N ALA A 18 -14.11 -5.31 -0.20
CA ALA A 18 -13.82 -5.38 -1.64
C ALA A 18 -13.69 -6.83 -2.17
N LYS A 19 -13.29 -7.78 -1.32
CA LYS A 19 -13.18 -9.22 -1.65
C LYS A 19 -14.50 -9.83 -2.11
N ARG A 20 -15.66 -9.25 -1.75
CA ARG A 20 -16.98 -9.80 -2.11
C ARG A 20 -17.36 -9.63 -3.58
N ASN A 21 -16.67 -8.81 -4.38
CA ASN A 21 -17.18 -8.35 -5.69
C ASN A 21 -16.19 -8.39 -6.88
N ALA A 22 -15.09 -9.16 -6.87
CA ALA A 22 -14.06 -9.03 -7.91
C ALA A 22 -14.07 -10.13 -9.00
N ASP A 23 -14.21 -9.70 -10.27
CA ASP A 23 -13.98 -10.50 -11.49
C ASP A 23 -12.59 -10.19 -12.11
N ASN A 24 -11.96 -11.16 -12.76
CA ASN A 24 -10.54 -11.16 -13.13
C ASN A 24 -10.28 -10.83 -14.62
N GLY A 25 -9.45 -9.80 -14.90
CA GLY A 25 -9.00 -9.48 -16.27
C GLY A 25 -7.77 -8.55 -16.31
N GLY A 26 -6.72 -8.94 -17.06
CA GLY A 26 -5.34 -8.42 -17.07
C GLY A 26 -5.11 -6.93 -16.75
N PHE A 27 -4.32 -6.65 -15.72
CA PHE A 27 -4.42 -5.40 -14.96
C PHE A 27 -3.27 -4.39 -15.13
N PHE A 28 -2.07 -4.82 -15.55
CA PHE A 28 -0.84 -4.04 -15.28
C PHE A 28 -0.25 -3.25 -16.45
N GLN A 29 -0.86 -3.26 -17.64
CA GLN A 29 -0.33 -2.49 -18.79
C GLN A 29 -1.00 -1.11 -18.99
N LYS A 30 -2.08 -0.81 -18.27
CA LYS A 30 -2.86 0.44 -18.42
C LYS A 30 -3.41 0.96 -17.09
N PHE A 31 -2.65 0.79 -16.01
CA PHE A 31 -3.09 1.26 -14.70
C PHE A 31 -3.06 2.79 -14.62
N ASP A 32 -4.25 3.41 -14.55
CA ASP A 32 -4.43 4.84 -14.36
C ASP A 32 -5.20 5.07 -13.06
N PHE A 33 -4.54 5.67 -12.06
CA PHE A 33 -5.14 5.97 -10.75
C PHE A 33 -6.46 6.76 -10.86
N ARG A 34 -6.61 7.59 -11.91
CA ARG A 34 -7.79 8.44 -12.11
C ARG A 34 -9.05 7.66 -12.46
N MET A 35 -8.90 6.41 -12.91
CA MET A 35 -10.00 5.52 -13.24
C MET A 35 -10.54 4.76 -12.02
N HIS A 36 -9.95 4.96 -10.85
CA HIS A 36 -10.32 4.27 -9.63
C HIS A 36 -10.69 5.25 -8.52
N LYS A 37 -11.71 4.90 -7.73
CA LYS A 37 -12.08 5.68 -6.57
C LYS A 37 -11.03 5.52 -5.45
N LEU A 38 -10.51 6.65 -4.97
CA LEU A 38 -9.69 6.71 -3.76
C LEU A 38 -10.56 6.47 -2.52
N ILE A 39 -10.16 5.51 -1.70
CA ILE A 39 -10.82 5.19 -0.42
C ILE A 39 -9.99 5.75 0.73
N TYR A 40 -8.68 5.51 0.71
CA TYR A 40 -7.77 5.94 1.76
C TYR A 40 -6.36 6.13 1.21
N GLU A 41 -5.63 7.06 1.80
CA GLU A 41 -4.19 7.18 1.61
C GLU A 41 -3.49 7.48 2.94
N GLY A 42 -2.24 7.04 3.08
CA GLY A 42 -1.44 7.43 4.23
C GLY A 42 -0.11 6.71 4.38
N PRO A 43 0.72 7.20 5.32
CA PRO A 43 2.03 6.63 5.56
C PRO A 43 1.93 5.28 6.30
N LEU A 44 2.75 4.31 5.88
CA LEU A 44 3.01 3.08 6.60
C LEU A 44 4.52 2.77 6.60
N VAL A 45 4.93 1.89 7.49
CA VAL A 45 6.29 1.36 7.50
C VAL A 45 6.23 -0.12 7.17
N TRP A 46 6.80 -0.50 6.04
CA TRP A 46 6.94 -1.90 5.68
C TRP A 46 8.17 -2.48 6.34
N ARG A 47 7.97 -3.55 7.11
CA ARG A 47 9.06 -4.31 7.73
C ARG A 47 9.41 -5.50 6.84
N GLN A 48 10.58 -5.43 6.24
CA GLN A 48 11.14 -6.48 5.40
C GLN A 48 11.84 -7.55 6.24
N ALA A 49 12.28 -8.61 5.56
CA ALA A 49 13.12 -9.63 6.17
C ALA A 49 14.39 -9.00 6.78
N ARG A 50 14.96 -9.67 7.79
CA ARG A 50 16.21 -9.26 8.46
C ARG A 50 16.15 -7.88 9.14
N GLY A 51 14.94 -7.38 9.44
CA GLY A 51 14.75 -6.18 10.26
C GLY A 51 14.87 -4.86 9.52
N LYS A 52 15.07 -4.87 8.20
CA LYS A 52 15.02 -3.66 7.37
C LYS A 52 13.61 -3.08 7.34
N THR A 53 13.51 -1.76 7.27
CA THR A 53 12.23 -1.05 7.15
C THR A 53 12.26 -0.09 5.96
N VAL A 54 11.13 0.03 5.30
CA VAL A 54 10.91 0.96 4.18
C VAL A 54 9.71 1.82 4.49
N ASP A 55 9.87 3.14 4.35
CA ASP A 55 8.74 4.06 4.43
C ASP A 55 7.89 3.94 3.17
N LEU A 56 6.61 3.66 3.37
CA LEU A 56 5.60 3.57 2.33
C LEU A 56 4.61 4.72 2.44
N HIS A 57 4.17 5.18 1.29
CA HIS A 57 2.91 5.87 1.13
C HIS A 57 1.93 4.89 0.48
N VAL A 58 0.87 4.55 1.19
CA VAL A 58 -0.09 3.52 0.76
C VAL A 58 -1.33 4.19 0.22
N VAL A 59 -1.76 3.75 -0.96
CA VAL A 59 -2.98 4.21 -1.61
C VAL A 59 -3.93 3.02 -1.71
N LEU A 60 -5.07 3.13 -1.04
CA LEU A 60 -6.17 2.18 -1.09
C LEU A 60 -7.23 2.71 -2.04
N LEU A 61 -7.43 1.98 -3.12
CA LEU A 61 -8.46 2.21 -4.12
C LEU A 61 -9.53 1.14 -3.99
N GLU A 62 -10.69 1.35 -4.60
CA GLU A 62 -11.83 0.41 -4.59
C GLU A 62 -11.52 -1.07 -4.88
N HIS A 63 -10.51 -1.34 -5.73
CA HIS A 63 -10.15 -2.70 -6.13
C HIS A 63 -8.66 -3.01 -5.95
N LEU A 64 -7.88 -2.04 -5.47
CA LEU A 64 -6.43 -2.15 -5.42
C LEU A 64 -5.82 -1.60 -4.16
N LEU A 65 -4.70 -2.22 -3.78
CA LEU A 65 -3.77 -1.69 -2.80
C LEU A 65 -2.45 -1.35 -3.51
N VAL A 66 -2.01 -0.10 -3.40
CA VAL A 66 -0.80 0.39 -4.04
C VAL A 66 0.20 0.88 -3.00
N PHE A 67 1.46 0.49 -3.17
CA PHE A 67 2.58 0.91 -2.34
C PHE A 67 3.54 1.81 -3.11
N LEU A 68 3.69 3.03 -2.63
CA LEU A 68 4.64 4.00 -3.14
C LEU A 68 5.78 4.18 -2.13
N THR A 69 7.01 4.33 -2.61
CA THR A 69 8.14 4.76 -1.78
C THR A 69 8.53 6.18 -2.14
N LYS A 70 9.25 6.86 -1.26
CA LYS A 70 9.85 8.15 -1.61
C LYS A 70 10.96 7.93 -2.64
N ALA A 71 11.04 8.80 -3.64
CA ALA A 71 12.19 8.86 -4.53
C ALA A 71 13.40 9.35 -3.74
N GLU A 72 14.51 8.59 -3.84
CA GLU A 72 15.82 9.06 -3.41
C GLU A 72 16.12 10.30 -4.27
N THR A 73 16.07 11.49 -3.68
CA THR A 73 16.40 12.73 -4.36
C THR A 73 17.89 12.73 -4.70
N GLY A 74 18.26 12.18 -5.85
CA GLY A 74 19.54 12.44 -6.50
C GLY A 74 19.56 13.90 -6.95
N GLY A 75 20.59 14.64 -6.55
CA GLY A 75 20.59 16.10 -6.49
C GLY A 75 20.23 16.84 -7.78
N SER A 76 19.46 17.91 -7.64
CA SER A 76 19.78 19.27 -8.11
C SER A 76 18.64 20.20 -7.67
N GLY A 77 19.02 21.37 -7.16
CA GLY A 77 18.16 22.27 -6.39
C GLY A 77 16.86 22.68 -7.09
N GLY A 78 15.76 22.50 -6.38
CA GLY A 78 14.45 23.02 -6.71
C GLY A 78 13.45 22.51 -5.68
N GLY A 79 12.79 23.42 -4.96
CA GLY A 79 12.04 23.11 -3.75
C GLY A 79 10.95 22.03 -3.88
N GLY A 80 10.92 21.14 -2.89
CA GLY A 80 9.69 20.94 -2.10
C GLY A 80 8.60 19.99 -2.62
N GLN A 81 8.81 19.18 -3.65
CA GLN A 81 7.88 18.08 -3.95
C GLN A 81 8.51 16.72 -3.66
N SER A 82 7.96 16.02 -2.68
CA SER A 82 8.30 14.62 -2.40
C SER A 82 7.83 13.77 -3.58
N ASN A 83 8.74 13.48 -4.51
CA ASN A 83 8.45 12.57 -5.61
C ASN A 83 8.20 11.17 -5.03
N LEU A 84 6.98 10.66 -5.17
CA LEU A 84 6.62 9.29 -4.84
C LEU A 84 6.86 8.40 -6.06
N GLN A 85 7.39 7.20 -5.86
CA GLN A 85 7.72 6.25 -6.90
C GLN A 85 7.19 4.85 -6.57
N LEU A 86 6.78 4.11 -7.61
CA LEU A 86 6.51 2.69 -7.53
C LEU A 86 7.85 1.94 -7.61
N LYS A 87 8.55 1.77 -6.48
CA LYS A 87 9.83 1.06 -6.45
C LYS A 87 9.73 -0.21 -5.61
N ILE A 88 10.03 -1.33 -6.26
CA ILE A 88 10.11 -2.65 -5.64
C ILE A 88 11.44 -2.73 -4.88
N HIS A 89 11.39 -2.68 -3.55
CA HIS A 89 12.60 -2.70 -2.70
C HIS A 89 13.10 -4.12 -2.36
N GLU A 90 12.40 -5.17 -2.78
CA GLU A 90 12.78 -6.58 -2.58
C GLU A 90 12.22 -7.46 -3.71
N ALA A 91 13.03 -8.39 -4.23
CA ALA A 91 12.61 -9.30 -5.29
C ALA A 91 11.36 -10.09 -4.88
N GLY A 92 10.30 -10.02 -5.69
CA GLY A 92 9.02 -10.71 -5.44
C GLY A 92 7.93 -9.87 -4.78
N CYS A 93 8.22 -8.61 -4.40
CA CYS A 93 7.17 -7.72 -3.90
C CYS A 93 6.36 -7.11 -5.07
N ILE A 94 5.03 -7.27 -5.03
CA ILE A 94 4.12 -6.70 -6.01
C ILE A 94 3.66 -5.33 -5.49
N PRO A 95 4.02 -4.21 -6.14
CA PRO A 95 3.73 -2.86 -5.62
C PRO A 95 2.26 -2.46 -5.78
N ILE A 96 1.49 -3.21 -6.56
CA ILE A 96 0.06 -3.03 -6.79
C ILE A 96 -0.61 -4.39 -6.69
N MET A 97 -1.50 -4.56 -5.72
CA MET A 97 -2.21 -5.83 -5.49
C MET A 97 -3.71 -5.64 -5.69
N ARG A 98 -4.38 -6.63 -6.28
CA ARG A 98 -5.85 -6.68 -6.28
C ARG A 98 -6.34 -7.00 -4.87
N LEU A 99 -7.31 -6.24 -4.38
CA LEU A 99 -7.86 -6.51 -3.05
C LEU A 99 -8.49 -7.90 -2.93
N ALA A 100 -8.98 -8.45 -4.05
CA ALA A 100 -9.49 -9.82 -4.13
C ALA A 100 -8.47 -10.90 -3.74
N SER A 101 -7.18 -10.60 -3.93
CA SER A 101 -6.07 -11.51 -3.67
C SER A 101 -5.33 -11.19 -2.38
N VAL A 102 -5.78 -10.20 -1.60
CA VAL A 102 -5.11 -9.77 -0.37
C VAL A 102 -5.93 -10.20 0.84
N GLU A 103 -5.29 -10.89 1.78
CA GLU A 103 -5.84 -11.15 3.11
C GLU A 103 -5.07 -10.34 4.16
N VAL A 104 -5.77 -9.90 5.20
CA VAL A 104 -5.18 -9.07 6.26
C VAL A 104 -5.33 -9.73 7.60
N GLU A 105 -4.21 -9.87 8.32
CA GLU A 105 -4.19 -10.45 9.66
C GLU A 105 -3.59 -9.46 10.67
N GLU A 106 -4.19 -9.38 11.86
CA GLU A 106 -3.57 -8.63 12.94
C GLU A 106 -2.27 -9.30 13.40
N LYS A 107 -1.24 -8.50 13.66
CA LYS A 107 0.01 -9.04 14.18
C LYS A 107 -0.10 -9.23 15.69
N VAL A 108 -0.11 -10.50 16.12
CA VAL A 108 -0.13 -10.87 17.55
C VAL A 108 0.98 -10.12 18.31
N GLY A 109 0.61 -9.52 19.44
CA GLY A 109 1.52 -8.75 20.30
C GLY A 109 1.91 -7.37 19.75
N ARG A 110 1.40 -6.93 18.58
CA ARG A 110 1.70 -5.62 18.00
C ARG A 110 0.44 -4.91 17.50
N LYS A 111 -0.19 -4.12 18.38
CA LYS A 111 -1.45 -3.37 18.14
C LYS A 111 -1.43 -2.35 16.97
N ARG A 112 -0.30 -2.12 16.32
CA ARG A 112 -0.12 -1.16 15.21
C ARG A 112 0.54 -1.79 13.98
N ALA A 113 0.46 -3.11 13.88
CA ALA A 113 1.00 -3.85 12.76
C ALA A 113 -0.01 -4.91 12.33
N PHE A 114 -0.02 -5.16 11.02
CA PHE A 114 -0.77 -6.23 10.40
C PHE A 114 0.13 -6.91 9.37
N ASN A 115 -0.24 -8.13 8.99
CA ASN A 115 0.36 -8.83 7.87
C ASN A 115 -0.60 -8.73 6.68
N LEU A 116 -0.03 -8.64 5.48
CA LEU A 116 -0.75 -8.81 4.23
C LEU A 116 -0.30 -10.12 3.62
N LEU A 117 -1.25 -10.98 3.27
CA LEU A 117 -1.03 -12.25 2.60
C LEU A 117 -1.57 -12.13 1.18
N TYR A 118 -0.80 -12.56 0.18
CA TYR A 118 -1.17 -12.48 -1.24
C TYR A 118 -0.50 -13.57 -2.09
#